data_AF-A0A939W084-F1
#
_entry.id   AF-A0A939W084-F1
#
_cell.length_a   1.000
_cell.length_b   1.000
_cell.length_c   1.000
_cell.angle_alpha   90.00
_cell.angle_beta   90.00
_cell.angle_gamma   90.00
#
_symmetry.space_group_name_H-M   'P 1'
#
loop_
_entity.id
_entity.type
_entity.pdbx_description
1 polymer ?
#
loop_
_entity_poly.entity_id
_entity_poly.type
_entity_poly.pdbx_seq_one_letter_code
_entity_poly.pdbx_strand_id
1 'polypeptide(L)'
;MKKKLITTITFCMIILFSSCASKQKVIRERSESFIADINSFEVATFHLYTTLGMGNPKISDFYVRFAPRTNYLYAKARIGIDVIEIGFSYPERLNIKDAKEKYILAYESGNIPNTKPTKKNAISKGDTSVAWGSLGLTHEVDTTYITNIQYLEADKPYFRFRFVQEEEVSGENVHSPALCLYISPSQWEQIMEACNQEHLVEMTDEILAQAEAF
;
A
#
# COMPACT_ATOMS: atom_id res chain seq x y z
N MET A 1 60.63 61.02 23.50
CA MET A 1 59.62 61.91 22.86
C MET A 1 59.29 61.39 21.48
N LYS A 2 58.02 61.55 21.07
CA LYS A 2 57.37 61.25 19.77
C LYS A 2 56.84 59.83 19.57
N LYS A 3 55.52 59.75 19.85
CA LYS A 3 54.52 58.76 19.42
C LYS A 3 54.40 58.71 17.88
N LYS A 4 54.06 57.54 17.32
CA LYS A 4 53.13 57.25 16.20
C LYS A 4 52.84 55.74 16.26
N LEU A 5 51.71 55.28 16.80
CA LEU A 5 50.37 55.15 16.20
C LEU A 5 50.39 54.51 14.80
N ILE A 6 50.23 53.19 14.74
CA ILE A 6 49.56 52.52 13.61
C ILE A 6 48.57 51.51 14.19
N THR A 7 47.30 51.84 13.99
CA THR A 7 46.10 51.06 14.17
C THR A 7 45.97 50.09 12.99
N THR A 8 45.83 48.79 13.22
CA THR A 8 45.04 47.93 12.31
C THR A 8 44.34 46.84 13.09
N ILE A 9 43.02 46.95 13.10
CA ILE A 9 42.03 45.99 13.56
C ILE A 9 42.12 44.74 12.69
N THR A 10 42.28 43.57 13.28
CA THR A 10 42.04 42.27 12.60
C THR A 10 40.83 41.61 13.25
N PHE A 11 39.67 42.12 12.85
CA PHE A 11 38.37 41.48 12.95
C PHE A 11 38.24 40.48 11.78
N CYS A 12 37.48 39.41 11.99
CA CYS A 12 37.12 38.34 11.04
C CYS A 12 38.18 37.28 10.71
N MET A 13 38.24 36.24 11.56
CA MET A 13 38.59 34.89 11.13
C MET A 13 37.71 33.83 11.81
N ILE A 14 36.39 34.03 11.78
CA ILE A 14 35.38 33.01 12.12
C ILE A 14 34.37 32.96 10.97
N ILE A 15 34.79 32.53 9.77
CA ILE A 15 33.87 32.11 8.71
C ILE A 15 34.56 31.05 7.86
N LEU A 16 34.83 29.85 8.39
CA LEU A 16 35.20 28.70 7.55
C LEU A 16 34.86 27.37 8.24
N PHE A 17 33.60 27.12 8.61
CA PHE A 17 33.03 25.75 8.67
C PHE A 17 31.50 25.74 8.55
N SER A 18 30.90 26.71 7.86
CA SER A 18 29.53 26.56 7.35
C SER A 18 29.57 25.80 6.01
N SER A 19 30.04 24.55 6.04
CA SER A 19 29.68 23.62 4.97
C SER A 19 28.26 23.15 5.24
N CYS A 20 27.29 24.01 4.91
CA CYS A 20 26.01 23.50 4.45
C CYS A 20 26.32 22.76 3.16
N ALA A 21 26.62 21.46 3.27
CA ALA A 21 26.40 20.54 2.18
C ALA A 21 24.90 20.64 1.87
N SER A 22 24.55 21.57 0.97
CA SER A 22 23.30 21.51 0.25
C SER A 22 23.32 20.16 -0.42
N LYS A 23 22.66 19.17 0.20
CA LYS A 23 22.40 17.87 -0.42
C LYS A 23 21.71 18.21 -1.73
N GLN A 24 22.46 18.16 -2.82
CA GLN A 24 21.91 18.29 -4.15
C GLN A 24 20.86 17.20 -4.22
N LYS A 25 19.58 17.59 -4.20
CA LYS A 25 18.46 16.64 -4.27
C LYS A 25 18.66 15.90 -5.59
N VAL A 26 19.22 14.69 -5.52
CA VAL A 26 19.43 13.85 -6.69
C VAL A 26 18.07 13.79 -7.36
N ILE A 27 17.98 14.31 -8.58
CA ILE A 27 16.76 14.21 -9.37
C ILE A 27 16.68 12.74 -9.73
N ARG A 28 16.01 11.95 -8.89
CA ARG A 28 15.77 10.54 -9.10
C ARG A 28 14.70 10.44 -10.18
N GLU A 29 15.00 9.71 -11.25
CA GLU A 29 14.03 9.42 -12.31
C GLU A 29 12.86 8.67 -11.68
N ARG A 30 11.67 9.28 -11.73
CA ARG A 30 10.43 8.70 -11.19
C ARG A 30 9.38 8.71 -12.29
N SER A 31 8.59 7.65 -12.32
CA SER A 31 7.39 7.53 -13.14
C SER A 31 6.26 6.93 -12.31
N GLU A 32 5.07 6.84 -12.89
CA GLU A 32 3.93 6.18 -12.23
C GLU A 32 4.20 4.69 -11.95
N SER A 33 5.09 4.04 -12.71
CA SER A 33 5.42 2.61 -12.57
C SER A 33 6.80 2.35 -11.95
N PHE A 34 7.56 3.39 -11.62
CA PHE A 34 8.91 3.26 -11.08
C PHE A 34 9.22 4.40 -10.09
N ILE A 35 9.59 4.04 -8.86
CA ILE A 35 9.96 4.99 -7.82
C ILE A 35 11.48 4.98 -7.57
N ALA A 36 12.08 3.79 -7.45
CA ALA A 36 13.51 3.63 -7.22
C ALA A 36 13.97 2.19 -7.50
N ASP A 37 15.26 2.04 -7.81
CA ASP A 37 15.91 0.74 -7.95
C ASP A 37 16.41 0.21 -6.59
N ILE A 38 15.47 -0.16 -5.71
CA ILE A 38 15.77 -0.81 -4.42
C ILE A 38 14.88 -2.03 -4.17
N ASN A 39 15.31 -2.87 -3.23
CA ASN A 39 14.52 -4.03 -2.79
C ASN A 39 13.21 -3.59 -2.14
N SER A 40 12.21 -4.48 -2.18
CA SER A 40 10.96 -4.24 -1.46
C SER A 40 11.19 -4.18 0.05
N PHE A 41 10.40 -3.37 0.74
CA PHE A 41 10.46 -3.22 2.19
C PHE A 41 9.06 -3.32 2.80
N GLU A 42 9.01 -3.65 4.08
CA GLU A 42 7.76 -3.73 4.85
C GLU A 42 7.18 -2.33 5.09
N VAL A 43 5.87 -2.22 4.96
CA VAL A 43 5.10 -0.99 5.19
C VAL A 43 4.35 -1.07 6.50
N ALA A 44 3.51 -2.09 6.64
CA ALA A 44 2.64 -2.27 7.80
C ALA A 44 2.10 -3.70 7.87
N THR A 45 1.48 -4.04 9.00
CA THR A 45 0.64 -5.23 9.15
C THR A 45 -0.79 -4.82 9.47
N PHE A 46 -1.77 -5.38 8.76
CA PHE A 46 -3.20 -5.11 9.00
C PHE A 46 -3.95 -6.37 9.41
N HIS A 47 -4.83 -6.24 10.41
CA HIS A 47 -5.69 -7.32 10.87
C HIS A 47 -7.06 -7.18 10.21
N LEU A 48 -7.37 -8.01 9.21
CA LEU A 48 -8.59 -7.86 8.41
C LEU A 48 -9.51 -9.06 8.56
N TYR A 49 -10.82 -8.82 8.53
CA TYR A 49 -11.78 -9.90 8.37
C TYR A 49 -11.69 -10.47 6.95
N THR A 50 -11.69 -11.79 6.85
CA THR A 50 -11.49 -12.53 5.60
C THR A 50 -12.41 -13.73 5.50
N THR A 51 -12.81 -14.09 4.29
CA THR A 51 -13.47 -15.36 4.01
C THR A 51 -12.80 -16.08 2.84
N LEU A 52 -12.80 -17.41 2.90
CA LEU A 52 -12.53 -18.27 1.76
C LEU A 52 -13.85 -18.92 1.33
N GLY A 53 -14.25 -18.70 0.07
CA GLY A 53 -15.51 -19.21 -0.48
C GLY A 53 -16.72 -18.72 0.30
N MET A 54 -17.56 -19.66 0.76
CA MET A 54 -18.78 -19.38 1.54
C MET A 54 -18.58 -19.52 3.06
N GLY A 55 -17.32 -19.55 3.53
CA GLY A 55 -17.01 -19.66 4.96
C GLY A 55 -17.38 -18.42 5.77
N ASN A 56 -17.41 -18.59 7.11
CA ASN A 56 -17.58 -17.47 8.04
C ASN A 56 -16.34 -16.55 8.07
N PRO A 57 -16.52 -15.23 8.23
CA PRO A 57 -15.41 -14.30 8.38
C PRO A 57 -14.49 -14.66 9.55
N LYS A 58 -13.18 -14.61 9.31
CA LYS A 58 -12.11 -14.77 10.32
C LYS A 58 -11.09 -13.65 10.18
N ILE A 59 -10.46 -13.27 11.29
CA ILE A 59 -9.38 -12.28 11.26
C ILE A 59 -8.12 -12.96 10.73
N SER A 60 -7.45 -12.32 9.77
CA SER A 60 -6.16 -12.73 9.21
C SER A 60 -5.19 -11.55 9.20
N ASP A 61 -3.90 -11.84 9.39
CA ASP A 61 -2.84 -10.83 9.39
C ASP A 61 -2.26 -10.67 7.99
N PHE A 62 -2.38 -9.45 7.43
CA PHE A 62 -1.82 -9.07 6.14
C PHE A 62 -0.55 -8.26 6.34
N TYR A 63 0.57 -8.87 5.98
CA TYR A 63 1.88 -8.23 5.92
C TYR A 63 1.99 -7.50 4.59
N VAL A 64 2.10 -6.18 4.64
CA VAL A 64 2.15 -5.33 3.44
C VAL A 64 3.58 -4.91 3.17
N ARG A 65 4.02 -5.14 1.93
CA ARG A 65 5.33 -4.70 1.42
C ARG A 65 5.15 -3.79 0.21
N PHE A 66 6.04 -2.84 0.06
CA PHE A 66 6.12 -1.98 -1.11
C PHE A 66 7.32 -2.35 -1.97
N ALA A 67 7.14 -2.39 -3.30
CA ALA A 67 8.18 -2.66 -4.28
C ALA A 67 8.45 -1.41 -5.14
N PRO A 68 9.46 -0.58 -4.80
CA PRO A 68 9.72 0.68 -5.49
C PRO A 68 10.03 0.55 -6.98
N ARG A 69 10.64 -0.57 -7.40
CA ARG A 69 10.99 -0.86 -8.81
C ARG A 69 9.79 -0.96 -9.73
N THR A 70 8.66 -1.44 -9.21
CA THR A 70 7.43 -1.64 -10.00
C THR A 70 6.31 -0.73 -9.53
N ASN A 71 6.52 0.00 -8.44
CA ASN A 71 5.50 0.77 -7.72
C ASN A 71 4.28 -0.09 -7.34
N TYR A 72 4.49 -1.35 -6.95
CA TYR A 72 3.44 -2.26 -6.45
C TYR A 72 3.40 -2.30 -4.93
N LEU A 73 2.19 -2.45 -4.37
CA LEU A 73 2.00 -2.94 -3.00
C LEU A 73 1.60 -4.41 -3.07
N TYR A 74 2.17 -5.22 -2.19
CA TYR A 74 1.80 -6.61 -2.02
C TYR A 74 1.31 -6.84 -0.60
N ALA A 75 0.13 -7.43 -0.47
CA ALA A 75 -0.46 -7.81 0.81
C ALA A 75 -0.45 -9.33 0.93
N LYS A 76 0.31 -9.85 1.90
CA LYS A 76 0.53 -11.28 2.09
C LYS A 76 -0.07 -11.77 3.40
N ALA A 77 -0.80 -12.87 3.38
CA ALA A 77 -1.37 -13.49 4.57
C ALA A 77 -1.29 -15.02 4.48
N ARG A 78 -1.30 -15.69 5.63
CA ARG A 78 -1.57 -17.13 5.71
C ARG A 78 -3.04 -17.33 6.08
N ILE A 79 -3.82 -17.92 5.17
CA ILE A 79 -5.27 -18.10 5.35
C ILE A 79 -5.58 -19.59 5.17
N GLY A 80 -5.90 -20.27 6.27
CA GLY A 80 -6.03 -21.72 6.27
C GLY A 80 -4.66 -22.39 6.04
N ILE A 81 -4.59 -23.26 5.03
CA ILE A 81 -3.36 -23.97 4.67
C ILE A 81 -2.45 -23.15 3.73
N ASP A 82 -3.00 -22.16 3.03
CA ASP A 82 -2.31 -21.43 1.99
C ASP A 82 -1.66 -20.15 2.52
N VAL A 83 -0.50 -19.82 1.95
CA VAL A 83 0.00 -18.45 1.87
C VAL A 83 -0.64 -17.84 0.63
N ILE A 84 -1.16 -16.62 0.76
CA ILE A 84 -1.76 -15.85 -0.32
C ILE A 84 -1.08 -14.49 -0.34
N GLU A 85 -0.67 -14.02 -1.52
CA GLU A 85 -0.18 -12.67 -1.74
C GLU A 85 -1.00 -12.00 -2.85
N ILE A 86 -1.42 -10.76 -2.61
CA ILE A 86 -2.23 -9.97 -3.54
C ILE A 86 -1.42 -8.75 -3.95
N GLY A 87 -1.26 -8.50 -5.25
CA GLY A 87 -0.51 -7.38 -5.80
C GLY A 87 -1.41 -6.26 -6.34
N PHE A 88 -1.19 -5.03 -5.88
CA PHE A 88 -1.88 -3.82 -6.33
C PHE A 88 -0.91 -2.84 -6.99
N SER A 89 -1.14 -2.56 -8.27
CA SER A 89 -0.43 -1.52 -9.03
C SER A 89 -0.81 -0.12 -8.55
N TYR A 90 -0.04 0.90 -8.92
CA TYR A 90 -0.36 2.29 -8.57
C TYR A 90 -1.74 2.76 -9.09
N PRO A 91 -2.10 2.54 -10.38
CA PRO A 91 -3.43 2.88 -10.88
C PRO A 91 -4.56 2.22 -10.07
N GLU A 92 -4.35 0.96 -9.65
CA GLU A 92 -5.35 0.23 -8.88
C GLU A 92 -5.48 0.74 -7.46
N ARG A 93 -4.37 1.19 -6.84
CA ARG A 93 -4.43 1.89 -5.55
C ARG A 93 -5.21 3.20 -5.64
N LEU A 94 -5.11 3.94 -6.75
CA LEU A 94 -5.94 5.14 -6.98
C LEU A 94 -7.42 4.78 -7.15
N ASN A 95 -7.74 3.76 -7.94
CA ASN A 95 -9.11 3.25 -8.10
C ASN A 95 -9.73 2.80 -6.75
N ILE A 96 -8.93 2.15 -5.91
CA ILE A 96 -9.32 1.75 -4.55
C ILE A 96 -9.55 2.98 -3.66
N LYS A 97 -8.69 3.99 -3.74
CA LYS A 97 -8.85 5.24 -2.98
C LYS A 97 -10.18 5.93 -3.34
N ASP A 98 -10.48 6.07 -4.62
CA ASP A 98 -11.73 6.66 -5.11
C ASP A 98 -12.96 5.85 -4.65
N ALA A 99 -12.85 4.51 -4.65
CA ALA A 99 -13.91 3.62 -4.17
C ALA A 99 -14.12 3.77 -2.66
N LYS A 100 -13.04 3.88 -1.89
CA LYS A 100 -13.07 4.13 -0.45
C LYS A 100 -13.76 5.45 -0.16
N GLU A 101 -13.48 6.53 -0.91
CA GLU A 101 -14.11 7.83 -0.71
C GLU A 101 -15.62 7.75 -0.88
N LYS A 102 -16.11 7.05 -1.92
CA LYS A 102 -17.55 6.79 -2.12
C LYS A 102 -18.17 6.02 -0.95
N TYR A 103 -17.45 5.04 -0.41
CA TYR A 103 -17.90 4.27 0.74
C TYR A 103 -17.97 5.09 2.02
N ILE A 104 -16.94 5.89 2.33
CA ILE A 104 -16.92 6.74 3.52
C ILE A 104 -18.03 7.79 3.46
N LEU A 105 -18.26 8.42 2.30
CA LEU A 105 -19.38 9.35 2.11
C LEU A 105 -20.75 8.69 2.33
N ALA A 106 -20.93 7.46 1.82
CA ALA A 106 -22.16 6.71 2.06
C ALA A 106 -22.32 6.35 3.54
N TYR A 107 -21.21 6.01 4.23
CA TYR A 107 -21.19 5.69 5.64
C TYR A 107 -21.56 6.87 6.52
N GLU A 108 -20.90 8.02 6.32
CA GLU A 108 -21.11 9.24 7.11
C GLU A 108 -22.51 9.84 6.89
N SER A 109 -23.07 9.69 5.68
CA SER A 109 -24.44 10.14 5.39
C SER A 109 -25.53 9.16 5.86
N GLY A 110 -25.16 8.00 6.41
CA GLY A 110 -26.10 6.95 6.79
C GLY A 110 -26.82 6.28 5.60
N ASN A 111 -26.42 6.59 4.37
CA ASN A 111 -27.06 6.11 3.13
C ASN A 111 -26.36 4.87 2.58
N ILE A 112 -26.17 3.85 3.41
CA ILE A 112 -25.53 2.61 2.96
C ILE A 112 -26.60 1.60 2.53
N PRO A 113 -26.62 1.18 1.24
CA PRO A 113 -27.54 0.16 0.78
C PRO A 113 -27.29 -1.17 1.47
N ASN A 114 -28.26 -1.66 2.25
CA ASN A 114 -28.24 -3.03 2.76
C ASN A 114 -28.72 -4.00 1.66
N THR A 115 -27.87 -4.17 0.65
CA THR A 115 -28.15 -5.05 -0.50
C THR A 115 -27.08 -6.13 -0.59
N LYS A 116 -27.47 -7.30 -1.08
CA LYS A 116 -26.51 -8.39 -1.31
C LYS A 116 -25.45 -7.94 -2.33
N PRO A 117 -24.15 -8.16 -2.07
CA PRO A 117 -23.10 -7.86 -3.04
C PRO A 117 -23.27 -8.63 -4.36
N THR A 118 -23.17 -7.90 -5.48
CA THR A 118 -23.24 -8.42 -6.85
C THR A 118 -22.27 -7.64 -7.75
N LYS A 119 -22.06 -8.12 -8.98
CA LYS A 119 -21.32 -7.36 -9.99
C LYS A 119 -22.01 -6.04 -10.38
N LYS A 120 -23.33 -5.91 -10.19
CA LYS A 120 -24.12 -4.75 -10.62
C LYS A 120 -24.09 -3.59 -9.63
N ASN A 121 -23.93 -3.88 -8.34
CA ASN A 121 -23.81 -2.88 -7.27
C ASN A 121 -22.37 -2.77 -6.75
N ALA A 122 -21.39 -3.03 -7.63
CA ALA A 122 -19.99 -2.81 -7.34
C ALA A 122 -19.71 -1.31 -7.18
N ILE A 123 -18.93 -0.93 -6.16
CA ILE A 123 -18.44 0.45 -6.02
C ILE A 123 -17.33 0.70 -7.06
N SER A 124 -16.44 -0.28 -7.19
CA SER A 124 -15.40 -0.33 -8.21
C SER A 124 -15.07 -1.78 -8.58
N LYS A 125 -14.37 -1.91 -9.70
CA LYS A 125 -13.70 -3.12 -10.16
C LYS A 125 -12.35 -2.72 -10.72
N GLY A 126 -11.39 -3.63 -10.67
CA GLY A 126 -10.05 -3.38 -11.21
C GLY A 126 -9.24 -4.65 -11.25
N ASP A 127 -8.07 -4.58 -11.86
CA ASP A 127 -7.20 -5.73 -12.06
C ASP A 127 -6.21 -5.87 -10.89
N THR A 128 -5.74 -7.08 -10.65
CA THR A 128 -4.82 -7.40 -9.54
C THR A 128 -4.15 -8.73 -9.83
N SER A 129 -2.98 -8.98 -9.25
CA SER A 129 -2.40 -10.33 -9.24
C SER A 129 -2.69 -11.03 -7.92
N VAL A 130 -2.85 -12.35 -7.96
CA VAL A 130 -2.95 -13.22 -6.79
C VAL A 130 -1.96 -14.36 -6.95
N ALA A 131 -1.07 -14.53 -5.98
CA ALA A 131 -0.20 -15.68 -5.87
C ALA A 131 -0.56 -16.49 -4.61
N TRP A 132 -0.48 -17.82 -4.68
CA TRP A 132 -0.86 -18.68 -3.55
C TRP A 132 -0.16 -20.04 -3.53
N GLY A 133 -0.24 -20.72 -2.37
CA GLY A 133 0.15 -22.11 -2.20
C GLY A 133 0.44 -22.47 -0.74
N SER A 134 0.47 -23.77 -0.44
CA SER A 134 0.57 -24.27 0.94
C SER A 134 1.97 -24.11 1.56
N LEU A 135 3.01 -24.36 0.77
CA LEU A 135 4.42 -24.28 1.15
C LEU A 135 5.11 -22.98 0.71
N GLY A 136 4.41 -22.13 -0.04
CA GLY A 136 4.93 -20.90 -0.64
C GLY A 136 4.00 -20.40 -1.73
N LEU A 137 4.39 -19.32 -2.41
CA LEU A 137 3.66 -18.76 -3.55
C LEU A 137 4.01 -19.56 -4.81
N THR A 138 3.43 -20.75 -4.97
CA THR A 138 3.75 -21.68 -6.06
C THR A 138 2.86 -21.49 -7.29
N HIS A 139 1.71 -20.85 -7.12
CA HIS A 139 0.78 -20.52 -8.17
C HIS A 139 0.60 -19.00 -8.27
N GLU A 140 0.35 -18.50 -9.47
CA GLU A 140 0.07 -17.08 -9.71
C GLU A 140 -0.95 -16.90 -10.85
N VAL A 141 -1.83 -15.92 -10.70
CA VAL A 141 -2.78 -15.54 -11.76
C VAL A 141 -3.10 -14.05 -11.68
N ASP A 142 -3.24 -13.41 -12.84
CA ASP A 142 -3.89 -12.12 -12.95
C ASP A 142 -5.41 -12.31 -12.85
N THR A 143 -6.06 -11.52 -12.02
CA THR A 143 -7.49 -11.59 -11.76
C THR A 143 -8.08 -10.19 -11.60
N THR A 144 -9.40 -10.14 -11.46
CA THR A 144 -10.13 -8.91 -11.15
C THR A 144 -10.57 -8.92 -9.69
N TYR A 145 -10.49 -7.78 -9.01
CA TYR A 145 -11.20 -7.56 -7.75
C TYR A 145 -12.50 -6.79 -7.99
N ILE A 146 -13.49 -7.04 -7.14
CA ILE A 146 -14.76 -6.33 -7.12
C ILE A 146 -14.95 -5.79 -5.71
N THR A 147 -15.26 -4.49 -5.61
CA THR A 147 -15.55 -3.86 -4.32
C THR A 147 -17.05 -3.64 -4.14
N ASN A 148 -17.56 -3.92 -2.96
CA ASN A 148 -18.96 -3.69 -2.59
C ASN A 148 -19.04 -3.22 -1.13
N ILE A 149 -20.23 -2.86 -0.69
CA ILE A 149 -20.53 -2.76 0.74
C ILE A 149 -21.25 -4.03 1.18
N GLN A 150 -20.83 -4.62 2.29
CA GLN A 150 -21.51 -5.77 2.89
C GLN A 150 -21.65 -5.59 4.40
N TYR A 151 -22.85 -5.78 4.92
CA TYR A 151 -23.09 -5.91 6.35
C TYR A 151 -22.66 -7.31 6.80
N LEU A 152 -21.72 -7.37 7.75
CA LEU A 152 -21.37 -8.64 8.43
C LEU A 152 -22.27 -8.86 9.66
N GLU A 153 -22.68 -7.77 10.29
CA GLU A 153 -23.64 -7.70 11.40
C GLU A 153 -24.68 -6.61 11.09
N ALA A 154 -25.79 -6.56 11.83
CA ALA A 154 -26.95 -5.73 11.51
C ALA A 154 -26.63 -4.23 11.31
N ASP A 155 -25.61 -3.72 12.00
CA ASP A 155 -25.21 -2.31 12.04
C ASP A 155 -23.75 -2.06 11.62
N LYS A 156 -23.06 -3.08 11.09
CA LYS A 156 -21.64 -3.00 10.73
C LYS A 156 -21.44 -3.19 9.22
N PRO A 157 -21.49 -2.09 8.44
CA PRO A 157 -21.22 -2.10 7.02
C PRO A 157 -19.70 -2.14 6.78
N TYR A 158 -19.21 -3.17 6.09
CA TYR A 158 -17.81 -3.29 5.71
C TYR A 158 -17.64 -2.98 4.23
N PHE A 159 -16.52 -2.33 3.91
CA PHE A 159 -16.02 -2.32 2.54
C PHE A 159 -15.47 -3.70 2.23
N ARG A 160 -16.06 -4.35 1.23
CA ARG A 160 -15.72 -5.71 0.85
C ARG A 160 -14.90 -5.71 -0.42
N PHE A 161 -13.72 -6.32 -0.38
CA PHE A 161 -13.04 -6.82 -1.57
C PHE A 161 -13.45 -8.26 -1.84
N ARG A 162 -13.70 -8.58 -3.10
CA ARG A 162 -13.80 -9.95 -3.60
C ARG A 162 -12.84 -10.13 -4.74
N PHE A 163 -11.91 -11.06 -4.59
CA PHE A 163 -11.07 -11.51 -5.69
C PHE A 163 -11.84 -12.54 -6.51
N VAL A 164 -11.89 -12.35 -7.82
CA VAL A 164 -12.53 -13.31 -8.72
C VAL A 164 -11.63 -14.54 -8.79
N GLN A 165 -12.24 -15.71 -8.64
CA GLN A 165 -11.52 -16.96 -8.78
C GLN A 165 -11.25 -17.20 -10.26
N GLU A 166 -10.00 -17.43 -10.60
CA GLU A 166 -9.51 -17.69 -11.95
C GLU A 166 -8.68 -18.97 -11.95
N GLU A 167 -8.54 -19.62 -13.10
CA GLU A 167 -7.69 -20.79 -13.27
C GLU A 167 -6.25 -20.35 -13.57
N GLU A 168 -5.27 -21.04 -12.98
CA GLU A 168 -3.86 -20.82 -13.30
C GLU A 168 -3.58 -21.16 -14.78
N VAL A 169 -2.77 -20.34 -15.43
CA VAL A 169 -2.41 -20.47 -16.85
C VAL A 169 -1.75 -21.82 -17.19
N SER A 170 -1.15 -22.49 -16.20
CA SER A 170 -0.45 -23.78 -16.33
C SER A 170 -1.37 -24.98 -16.65
N GLY A 171 -2.70 -24.84 -16.48
CA GLY A 171 -3.69 -25.81 -16.99
C GLY A 171 -3.95 -27.05 -16.13
N GLU A 172 -3.57 -27.05 -14.85
CA GLU A 172 -3.78 -28.19 -13.93
C GLU A 172 -5.11 -28.14 -13.13
N ASN A 173 -6.16 -27.41 -13.58
CA ASN A 173 -7.38 -27.16 -12.79
C ASN A 173 -7.09 -26.56 -11.39
N VAL A 174 -5.98 -25.82 -11.26
CA VAL A 174 -5.66 -25.12 -10.01
C VAL A 174 -6.27 -23.73 -10.08
N HIS A 175 -7.19 -23.44 -9.16
CA HIS A 175 -7.88 -22.16 -9.12
C HIS A 175 -7.36 -21.27 -7.99
N SER A 176 -7.33 -19.96 -8.25
CA SER A 176 -7.02 -19.00 -7.20
C SER A 176 -8.05 -19.07 -6.06
N PRO A 177 -7.66 -18.73 -4.81
CA PRO A 177 -8.59 -18.77 -3.70
C PRO A 177 -9.75 -17.80 -3.90
N ALA A 178 -10.98 -18.26 -3.64
CA ALA A 178 -12.17 -17.39 -3.62
C ALA A 178 -12.18 -16.50 -2.37
N LEU A 179 -11.22 -15.57 -2.30
CA LEU A 179 -10.94 -14.72 -1.14
C LEU A 179 -11.83 -13.48 -1.13
N CYS A 180 -12.34 -13.14 0.05
CA CYS A 180 -12.90 -11.83 0.33
C CYS A 180 -12.21 -11.18 1.52
N LEU A 181 -12.01 -9.87 1.46
CA LEU A 181 -11.54 -9.04 2.57
C LEU A 181 -12.64 -8.08 2.98
N TYR A 182 -12.71 -7.77 4.26
CA TYR A 182 -13.68 -6.88 4.85
C TYR A 182 -12.95 -5.84 5.68
N ILE A 183 -13.13 -4.58 5.32
CA ILE A 183 -12.43 -3.43 5.90
C ILE A 183 -13.49 -2.50 6.50
N SER A 184 -13.38 -2.21 7.79
CA SER A 184 -14.24 -1.26 8.48
C SER A 184 -13.88 0.18 8.11
N PRO A 185 -14.74 1.17 8.40
CA PRO A 185 -14.41 2.58 8.21
C PRO A 185 -13.13 2.99 8.96
N SER A 186 -12.94 2.52 10.21
CA SER A 186 -11.76 2.84 11.02
C SER A 186 -10.47 2.20 10.50
N GLN A 187 -10.56 1.00 9.91
CA GLN A 187 -9.40 0.33 9.32
C GLN A 187 -8.94 1.05 8.04
N TRP A 188 -9.86 1.68 7.30
CA TRP A 188 -9.49 2.42 6.09
C TRP A 188 -8.57 3.60 6.33
N GLU A 189 -8.73 4.30 7.45
CA GLU A 189 -7.85 5.41 7.80
C GLU A 189 -6.40 4.93 7.94
N GLN A 190 -6.19 3.88 8.73
CA GLN A 190 -4.87 3.26 8.94
C GLN A 190 -4.25 2.74 7.65
N ILE A 191 -5.05 2.08 6.80
CA ILE A 191 -4.56 1.56 5.52
C ILE A 191 -4.16 2.71 4.59
N MET A 192 -4.96 3.76 4.48
CA MET A 192 -4.63 4.89 3.60
C MET A 192 -3.43 5.69 4.10
N GLU A 193 -3.30 5.87 5.41
CA GLU A 193 -2.13 6.53 5.99
C GLU A 193 -0.83 5.78 5.66
N ALA A 194 -0.79 4.47 5.87
CA ALA A 194 0.41 3.68 5.62
C ALA A 194 0.67 3.38 4.12
N CYS A 195 -0.37 3.33 3.29
CA CYS A 195 -0.23 2.87 1.90
C CYS A 195 -0.37 3.98 0.85
N ASN A 196 -0.52 5.26 1.24
CA ASN A 196 -0.59 6.34 0.27
C ASN A 196 0.76 6.56 -0.43
N GLN A 197 0.69 7.05 -1.67
CA GLN A 197 1.86 7.16 -2.54
C GLN A 197 2.93 8.11 -1.98
N GLU A 198 2.53 9.21 -1.34
CA GLU A 198 3.46 10.20 -0.79
C GLU A 198 4.30 9.57 0.32
N HIS A 199 3.64 8.88 1.26
CA HIS A 199 4.31 8.17 2.35
C HIS A 199 5.25 7.08 1.84
N LEU A 200 4.82 6.27 0.87
CA LEU A 200 5.67 5.22 0.28
C LEU A 200 6.93 5.79 -0.40
N VAL A 201 6.81 6.96 -1.01
CA VAL A 201 7.93 7.68 -1.62
C VAL A 201 8.87 8.24 -0.55
N GLU A 202 8.33 8.81 0.53
CA GLU A 202 9.11 9.28 1.68
C GLU A 202 9.94 8.14 2.31
N MET A 203 9.31 7.00 2.60
CA MET A 203 10.01 5.82 3.10
C MET A 203 11.13 5.35 2.15
N THR A 204 10.87 5.37 0.84
CA THR A 204 11.89 5.02 -0.17
C THR A 204 13.07 5.99 -0.12
N ASP A 205 12.79 7.30 0.00
CA ASP A 205 13.81 8.34 0.05
C ASP A 205 14.66 8.23 1.31
N GLU A 206 14.05 7.92 2.46
CA GLU A 206 14.74 7.66 3.72
C GLU A 206 15.70 6.47 3.61
N ILE A 207 15.24 5.35 3.05
CA ILE A 207 16.07 4.15 2.85
C ILE A 207 17.29 4.47 1.98
N LEU A 208 17.08 5.18 0.88
CA LEU A 208 18.17 5.55 -0.01
C LEU A 208 19.14 6.56 0.64
N ALA A 209 18.62 7.52 1.41
CA ALA A 209 19.46 8.48 2.14
C ALA A 209 20.32 7.78 3.21
N GLN A 210 19.82 6.71 3.82
CA GLN A 210 20.60 5.87 4.73
C GLN A 210 21.68 5.09 3.97
N ALA A 211 21.36 4.52 2.80
CA ALA A 211 22.31 3.78 1.98
C ALA A 211 23.47 4.67 1.47
N GLU A 212 23.19 5.93 1.10
CA GLU A 212 24.19 6.92 0.68
C GLU A 212 25.09 7.42 1.83
N ALA A 213 24.71 7.18 3.09
CA ALA A 213 25.48 7.60 4.26
C ALA A 213 26.58 6.59 4.67
N PHE A 214 26.65 5.43 4.02
CA PHE A 214 27.66 4.39 4.20
C PHE A 214 28.61 4.33 3.00
#